data_AF-M1C4P5-F1
#
_entry.id   AF-M1C4P5-F1
#
_cell.length_a   1.000
_cell.length_b   1.000
_cell.length_c   1.000
_cell.angle_alpha   90.00
_cell.angle_beta   90.00
_cell.angle_gamma   90.00
#
_symmetry.space_group_name_H-M   'P 1'
#
loop_
_entity.id
_entity.type
_entity.pdbx_description
1 polymer ?
#
loop_
_entity_poly.entity_id
_entity_poly.type
_entity_poly.pdbx_seq_one_letter_code
_entity_poly.pdbx_strand_id
1 'polypeptide(L)'
;MNVKGKLIASIGLKSGGHSIHGIFHIKTPHIPNIRPSKILSFEFLEDGKDKIAKQVIDAVDLQKKSITWKVIGGDLLELYNSFTIITSCDKQWTTWTFVYEKKIEETPEPLVLLGFALDLTKDIEGHLLKK
;
A
#
# COMPACT_ATOMS: atom_id res chain seq x y z
N MET A 1 12.72 -11.76 20.36
CA MET A 1 12.39 -12.70 19.26
C MET A 1 11.84 -11.86 18.12
N ASN A 2 12.32 -12.05 16.88
CA ASN A 2 11.77 -11.33 15.72
C ASN A 2 10.49 -12.02 15.28
N VAL A 3 9.35 -11.33 15.39
CA VAL A 3 8.03 -11.89 15.04
C VAL A 3 7.67 -11.43 13.64
N LYS A 4 7.65 -12.38 12.69
CA LYS A 4 7.22 -12.13 11.30
C LYS A 4 5.70 -12.27 11.21
N GLY A 5 5.08 -11.34 10.51
CA GLY A 5 3.64 -11.30 10.29
C GLY A 5 3.29 -11.10 8.81
N LYS A 6 2.06 -11.48 8.46
CA LYS A 6 1.49 -11.26 7.15
C LYS A 6 0.00 -10.96 7.27
N LEU A 7 -0.44 -9.83 6.72
CA LEU A 7 -1.85 -9.49 6.58
C LEU A 7 -2.22 -9.43 5.11
N ILE A 8 -3.43 -9.88 4.79
CA ILE A 8 -3.97 -9.88 3.43
C ILE A 8 -5.42 -9.43 3.52
N ALA A 9 -5.79 -8.45 2.70
CA ALA A 9 -7.18 -8.08 2.49
C ALA A 9 -7.44 -7.84 1.01
N SER A 10 -8.62 -8.25 0.55
CA SER A 10 -9.07 -8.06 -0.82
C SER A 10 -10.38 -7.30 -0.82
N ILE A 11 -10.53 -6.35 -1.73
CA ILE A 11 -11.75 -5.58 -1.93
C ILE A 11 -12.21 -5.69 -3.38
N GLY A 12 -13.50 -5.96 -3.55
CA GLY A 12 -14.16 -6.00 -4.85
C GLY A 12 -14.54 -4.59 -5.30
N LEU A 13 -14.10 -4.21 -6.49
CA LEU A 13 -14.33 -2.93 -7.13
C LEU A 13 -15.32 -3.12 -8.30
N LYS A 14 -16.39 -2.32 -8.32
CA LYS A 14 -17.39 -2.22 -9.39
C LYS A 14 -16.79 -1.80 -10.72
N SER A 15 -15.69 -1.06 -10.73
CA SER A 15 -14.98 -0.63 -11.94
C SER A 15 -14.24 -1.77 -12.69
N GLY A 16 -14.21 -2.99 -12.14
CA GLY A 16 -13.61 -4.14 -12.78
C GLY A 16 -12.08 -4.09 -12.85
N GLY A 17 -11.39 -3.81 -11.73
CA GLY A 17 -9.94 -3.98 -11.47
C GLY A 17 -8.92 -3.35 -12.45
N HIS A 18 -9.35 -2.79 -13.58
CA HIS A 18 -8.58 -1.87 -14.40
C HIS A 18 -8.19 -0.60 -13.61
N SER A 19 -8.89 -0.33 -12.50
CA SER A 19 -8.67 0.81 -11.63
C SER A 19 -7.34 0.85 -10.91
N ILE A 20 -6.62 -0.26 -10.70
CA ILE A 20 -5.28 -0.16 -10.09
C ILE A 20 -4.27 0.54 -10.99
N HIS A 21 -4.36 0.38 -12.32
CA HIS A 21 -3.53 1.19 -13.23
C HIS A 21 -3.89 2.68 -13.08
N GLY A 22 -5.13 2.99 -12.69
CA GLY A 22 -5.57 4.31 -12.24
C GLY A 22 -5.05 4.71 -10.86
N ILE A 23 -5.11 3.85 -9.84
CA ILE A 23 -4.56 4.08 -8.48
C ILE A 23 -3.09 4.54 -8.56
N PHE A 24 -2.33 3.97 -9.48
CA PHE A 24 -0.92 4.33 -9.68
C PHE A 24 -0.68 5.44 -10.72
N HIS A 25 -1.67 5.79 -11.55
CA HIS A 25 -1.64 6.91 -12.52
C HIS A 25 -2.46 8.15 -12.11
N ILE A 26 -3.21 8.12 -11.01
CA ILE A 26 -3.96 9.29 -10.53
C ILE A 26 -2.94 10.36 -10.20
N LYS A 27 -3.03 11.42 -11.00
CA LYS A 27 -2.30 12.67 -10.91
C LYS A 27 -2.39 13.23 -9.50
N THR A 28 -1.48 12.82 -8.62
CA THR A 28 -0.81 13.83 -7.82
C THR A 28 -0.09 14.75 -8.83
N PRO A 29 -0.20 16.08 -8.74
CA PRO A 29 0.39 17.00 -9.72
C PRO A 29 1.93 16.92 -9.88
N HIS A 30 2.59 15.90 -9.30
CA HIS A 30 4.04 15.78 -9.16
C HIS A 30 4.64 14.42 -9.60
N ILE A 31 3.87 13.51 -10.21
CA ILE A 31 4.44 12.20 -10.65
C ILE A 31 4.29 11.99 -12.17
N PRO A 32 5.24 12.49 -12.97
CA PRO A 32 5.54 11.89 -14.25
C PRO A 32 6.50 10.70 -14.03
N ASN A 33 6.19 9.58 -14.68
CA ASN A 33 7.06 8.41 -14.87
C ASN A 33 7.38 7.58 -13.62
N ILE A 34 6.69 6.45 -13.44
CA ILE A 34 7.00 5.45 -12.41
C ILE A 34 8.31 4.77 -12.81
N ARG A 35 9.42 5.18 -12.18
CA ARG A 35 10.71 4.50 -12.25
C ARG A 35 10.92 3.73 -10.93
N PRO A 36 11.50 2.52 -10.96
CA PRO A 36 11.80 1.74 -9.74
C PRO A 36 12.69 2.49 -8.72
N SER A 37 13.32 3.60 -9.12
CA SER A 37 14.14 4.46 -8.26
C SER A 37 13.39 5.62 -7.60
N LYS A 38 12.08 5.81 -7.82
CA LYS A 38 11.35 6.93 -7.22
C LYS A 38 10.90 6.58 -5.80
N ILE A 39 11.44 7.32 -4.82
CA ILE A 39 10.98 7.28 -3.43
C ILE A 39 9.63 8.00 -3.35
N LEU A 40 8.65 7.33 -2.75
CA LEU A 40 7.31 7.84 -2.50
C LEU A 40 7.12 7.96 -0.99
N SER A 41 6.60 9.09 -0.53
CA SER A 41 6.27 9.31 0.89
C SER A 41 4.76 9.45 1.01
N PHE A 42 4.16 8.69 1.93
CA PHE A 42 2.74 8.78 2.26
C PHE A 42 2.58 9.27 3.68
N GLU A 43 1.69 10.23 3.84
CA GLU A 43 1.21 10.70 5.13
C GLU A 43 -0.13 10.04 5.41
N PHE A 44 -0.28 9.43 6.58
CA PHE A 44 -1.51 8.79 7.01
C PHE A 44 -1.77 9.07 8.48
N LEU A 45 -3.03 9.13 8.86
CA LEU A 45 -3.46 9.32 10.24
C LEU A 45 -3.65 7.96 10.92
N GLU A 46 -2.94 7.74 12.02
CA GLU A 46 -3.13 6.59 12.89
C GLU A 46 -3.27 7.08 14.33
N ASP A 47 -4.39 6.76 14.98
CA ASP A 47 -4.72 7.20 16.34
C ASP A 47 -4.70 8.75 16.51
N GLY A 48 -5.14 9.47 15.47
CA GLY A 48 -5.15 10.94 15.48
C GLY A 48 -3.77 11.61 15.36
N LYS A 49 -2.72 10.82 15.10
CA LYS A 49 -1.36 11.32 14.84
C LYS A 49 -1.00 11.12 13.37
N ASP A 50 -0.44 12.15 12.76
CA ASP A 50 0.17 12.05 11.45
C ASP A 50 1.41 11.14 11.51
N LYS A 51 1.44 10.18 10.60
CA LYS A 51 2.54 9.24 10.40
C LYS A 51 2.99 9.29 8.96
N ILE A 52 4.28 9.00 8.76
CA ILE A 52 4.93 9.02 7.46
C ILE A 52 5.45 7.62 7.13
N ALA A 53 5.16 7.14 5.94
CA ALA A 53 5.80 5.97 5.36
C ALA A 53 6.57 6.37 4.10
N LYS A 54 7.90 6.17 4.11
CA LYS A 54 8.74 6.34 2.91
C LYS A 54 8.96 4.98 2.28
N GLN A 55 8.58 4.83 1.02
CA GLN A 55 8.63 3.56 0.31
C GLN A 55 9.21 3.72 -1.10
N VAL A 56 9.74 2.63 -1.63
CA VAL A 56 10.23 2.51 -3.01
C VAL A 56 9.56 1.35 -3.70
N ILE A 57 9.50 1.38 -5.02
CA ILE A 57 9.06 0.23 -5.80
C ILE A 57 10.22 -0.76 -5.84
N ASP A 58 9.98 -1.93 -5.27
CA ASP A 58 10.93 -3.04 -5.25
C ASP A 58 10.77 -3.90 -6.51
N ALA A 59 9.53 -4.17 -6.91
CA ALA A 59 9.23 -4.97 -8.10
C ALA A 59 7.89 -4.59 -8.75
N VAL A 60 7.80 -4.79 -10.06
CA VAL A 60 6.55 -4.68 -10.84
C VAL A 60 6.41 -5.95 -11.65
N ASP A 61 5.31 -6.68 -11.43
CA ASP A 61 4.97 -7.90 -12.16
C ASP A 61 3.72 -7.63 -13.01
N LEU A 62 3.93 -7.46 -14.32
CA LEU A 62 2.86 -7.15 -15.26
C LEU A 62 1.91 -8.35 -15.48
N GLN A 63 2.41 -9.58 -15.38
CA GLN A 63 1.59 -10.78 -15.59
C GLN A 63 0.61 -10.99 -14.44
N LYS A 64 1.08 -10.80 -13.21
CA LYS A 64 0.27 -10.88 -11.98
C LYS A 64 -0.45 -9.58 -11.66
N LYS A 65 -0.27 -8.53 -12.47
CA LYS A 65 -0.78 -7.18 -12.24
C LYS A 65 -0.50 -6.73 -10.80
N SER A 66 0.76 -6.90 -10.39
CA SER A 66 1.21 -6.73 -9.01
C SER A 66 2.36 -5.75 -8.93
N ILE A 67 2.39 -4.96 -7.85
CA ILE A 67 3.49 -4.06 -7.49
C ILE A 67 3.90 -4.36 -6.07
N THR A 68 5.21 -4.47 -5.85
CA THR A 68 5.82 -4.63 -4.53
C THR A 68 6.50 -3.34 -4.15
N TRP A 69 6.16 -2.84 -2.97
CA TRP A 69 6.71 -1.64 -2.36
C TRP A 69 7.48 -2.03 -1.10
N LYS A 70 8.69 -1.51 -0.98
CA LYS A 70 9.50 -1.69 0.22
C LYS A 70 9.53 -0.41 1.01
N VAL A 71 9.15 -0.47 2.29
CA VAL A 71 9.28 0.67 3.19
C VAL A 71 10.76 0.81 3.56
N ILE A 72 11.31 2.01 3.36
CA ILE A 72 12.72 2.35 3.58
C ILE A 72 12.90 3.43 4.65
N GLY A 73 11.83 4.00 5.19
CA GLY A 73 11.89 4.99 6.26
C GLY A 73 10.52 5.43 6.76
N GLY A 74 10.53 6.30 7.77
CA GLY A 74 9.33 6.81 8.43
C GLY A 74 8.90 5.96 9.63
N ASP A 75 7.75 6.32 10.21
CA ASP A 75 7.24 5.83 11.49
C ASP A 75 7.02 4.31 11.51
N LEU A 76 6.74 3.70 10.36
CA LEU A 76 6.59 2.25 10.27
C LEU A 76 7.90 1.52 10.65
N LEU A 77 9.06 2.05 10.28
CA LEU A 77 10.33 1.41 10.63
C LEU A 77 10.75 1.68 12.09
N GLU A 78 10.01 2.49 12.84
CA GLU A 78 10.17 2.60 14.28
C GLU A 78 9.58 1.39 15.01
N LEU A 79 8.49 0.83 14.48
CA LEU A 79 7.75 -0.29 15.06
C LEU A 79 8.11 -1.65 14.46
N TYR A 80 8.52 -1.66 13.18
CA TYR A 80 8.82 -2.87 12.42
C TYR A 80 10.29 -2.84 11.93
N ASN A 81 11.00 -3.96 12.01
CA ASN A 81 12.34 -4.13 11.42
C ASN A 81 12.28 -4.11 9.89
N SER A 82 11.21 -4.64 9.31
CA SER A 82 10.97 -4.60 7.87
C SER A 82 9.48 -4.53 7.59
N PHE A 83 9.12 -3.85 6.50
CA PHE A 83 7.74 -3.73 6.05
C PHE A 83 7.69 -3.68 4.52
N THR A 84 6.94 -4.59 3.93
CA THR A 84 6.74 -4.72 2.49
C THR A 84 5.25 -4.72 2.20
N ILE A 85 4.84 -3.89 1.24
CA ILE A 85 3.46 -3.76 0.81
C ILE A 85 3.37 -4.30 -0.61
N ILE A 86 2.49 -5.27 -0.85
CA ILE A 86 2.24 -5.83 -2.16
C ILE A 86 0.79 -5.52 -2.53
N THR A 87 0.61 -4.90 -3.68
CA THR A 87 -0.70 -4.62 -4.25
C THR A 87 -0.85 -5.42 -5.52
N SER A 88 -1.88 -6.27 -5.60
CA SER A 88 -2.19 -7.04 -6.81
C SER A 88 -3.65 -6.90 -7.20
N CYS A 89 -3.95 -7.18 -8.47
CA CYS A 89 -5.33 -7.20 -8.93
C CYS A 89 -5.63 -8.44 -9.74
N ASP A 90 -6.78 -9.04 -9.45
CA ASP A 90 -7.39 -10.09 -10.26
C ASP A 90 -8.84 -9.72 -10.58
N LYS A 91 -9.15 -9.59 -11.86
CA LYS A 91 -10.48 -9.20 -12.38
C LYS A 91 -11.04 -7.94 -11.73
N GLN A 92 -11.92 -8.08 -10.73
CA GLN A 92 -12.55 -6.99 -9.99
C GLN A 92 -11.98 -6.81 -8.59
N TRP A 93 -11.04 -7.64 -8.16
CA TRP A 93 -10.50 -7.66 -6.81
C TRP A 93 -9.14 -6.97 -6.77
N THR A 94 -9.01 -5.98 -5.88
CA THR A 94 -7.72 -5.44 -5.49
C THR A 94 -7.31 -6.07 -4.17
N THR A 95 -6.11 -6.63 -4.12
CA THR A 95 -5.56 -7.29 -2.93
C THR A 95 -4.37 -6.50 -2.40
N TRP A 96 -4.45 -6.15 -1.12
CA TRP A 96 -3.36 -5.59 -0.34
C TRP A 96 -2.77 -6.71 0.52
N THR A 97 -1.45 -6.87 0.45
CA THR A 97 -0.70 -7.82 1.27
C THR A 97 0.41 -7.07 1.98
N PHE A 98 0.42 -7.10 3.31
CA PHE A 98 1.51 -6.57 4.12
C PHE A 98 2.34 -7.73 4.64
N VAL A 99 3.65 -7.66 4.45
CA VAL A 99 4.63 -8.61 4.99
C VAL A 99 5.58 -7.80 5.87
N TYR A 100 5.67 -8.14 7.14
CA TYR A 100 6.42 -7.33 8.10
C TYR A 100 7.13 -8.19 9.15
N GLU A 101 8.12 -7.59 9.78
CA GLU A 101 8.81 -8.14 10.94
C GLU A 101 8.72 -7.12 12.08
N LYS A 102 8.09 -7.50 13.19
CA LYS A 102 7.98 -6.66 14.38
C LYS A 102 9.32 -6.55 15.10
N LYS A 103 9.59 -5.37 15.67
CA LYS A 103 10.76 -5.20 16.55
C LYS A 103 10.59 -5.92 17.88
N ILE A 104 9.39 -5.89 18.44
CA ILE A 104 9.01 -6.58 19.67
C ILE A 104 7.66 -7.28 19.49
N GLU A 105 7.39 -8.30 20.29
CA GLU A 105 6.17 -9.11 20.16
C GLU A 105 4.89 -8.30 20.40
N GLU A 106 4.97 -7.33 21.31
CA GLU A 106 3.88 -6.42 21.67
C GLU A 106 3.56 -5.36 20.60
N THR A 107 4.39 -5.22 19.56
CA THR A 107 4.09 -4.31 18.45
C THR A 107 2.72 -4.68 17.85
N PRO A 108 1.79 -3.71 17.71
CA PRO A 108 0.46 -3.99 17.19
C PRO A 108 0.51 -4.53 15.75
N GLU A 109 -0.54 -5.25 15.37
CA GLU A 109 -0.76 -5.59 13.96
C GLU A 109 -1.10 -4.31 13.18
N PRO A 110 -0.60 -4.11 11.94
CA PRO A 110 -0.82 -2.90 11.15
C PRO A 110 -2.25 -2.86 10.52
N LEU A 111 -3.27 -3.12 11.33
CA LEU A 111 -4.68 -3.19 10.92
C LEU A 111 -5.24 -1.81 10.56
N VAL A 112 -4.82 -0.76 11.26
CA VAL A 112 -5.25 0.62 10.96
C VAL A 112 -4.72 1.04 9.58
N LEU A 113 -3.44 0.79 9.32
CA LEU A 113 -2.84 1.01 8.00
C LEU A 113 -3.54 0.20 6.90
N LEU A 114 -3.94 -1.04 7.19
CA LEU A 114 -4.65 -1.87 6.22
C LEU A 114 -6.05 -1.30 5.91
N GLY A 115 -6.76 -0.84 6.94
CA GLY A 115 -8.03 -0.13 6.78
C GLY A 115 -7.88 1.12 5.91
N PHE A 116 -6.87 1.95 6.20
CA PHE A 116 -6.55 3.13 5.39
C PHE A 116 -6.30 2.78 3.92
N ALA A 117 -5.52 1.73 3.63
CA ALA A 117 -5.23 1.31 2.26
C ALA A 117 -6.51 0.86 1.51
N LEU A 118 -7.43 0.18 2.20
CA LEU A 118 -8.71 -0.22 1.62
C LEU A 118 -9.63 0.96 1.36
N ASP A 119 -9.70 1.93 2.28
CA ASP A 119 -10.52 3.13 2.09
C ASP A 119 -9.96 4.06 1.02
N LEU A 120 -8.64 4.20 0.93
CA LEU A 120 -7.96 4.88 -0.20
C LEU A 120 -8.34 4.22 -1.54
N THR A 121 -8.37 2.88 -1.58
CA THR A 121 -8.75 2.13 -2.79
C THR A 121 -10.20 2.43 -3.20
N LYS A 122 -11.13 2.52 -2.24
CA LYS A 122 -12.54 2.87 -2.50
C LYS A 122 -12.70 4.31 -2.97
N ASP A 123 -12.00 5.24 -2.33
CA ASP A 123 -12.07 6.67 -2.68
C ASP A 123 -11.62 6.88 -4.12
N ILE A 124 -10.49 6.29 -4.48
CA ILE A 124 -9.98 6.28 -5.85
C ILE A 124 -10.99 5.68 -6.82
N GLU A 125 -11.59 4.52 -6.50
CA GLU A 125 -12.64 3.95 -7.33
C GLU A 125 -13.81 4.92 -7.52
N GLY A 126 -14.29 5.55 -6.45
CA GLY A 126 -15.37 6.54 -6.50
C GLY A 126 -15.02 7.72 -7.39
N HIS A 127 -13.77 8.18 -7.39
CA HIS A 127 -13.29 9.22 -8.30
C HIS A 127 -13.24 8.77 -9.76
N LEU A 128 -12.88 7.51 -10.03
CA LEU A 128 -12.84 6.95 -11.38
C LEU A 128 -14.23 6.70 -11.97
N LEU A 129 -15.21 6.32 -11.14
CA LEU A 129 -16.59 6.08 -11.58
C LEU A 129 -17.40 7.37 -11.81
N LYS A 130 -16.97 8.49 -11.22
CA LYS A 130 -17.62 9.81 -11.42
C LYS A 130 -17.19 10.50 -12.72
N LYS A 131 -16.34 9.87 -13.53
CA LYS A 131 -15.77 10.41 -14.76
C LYS A 131 -16.22 9.61 -15.96
#